data_AF-A0A5X0GKX4-F1
#
_entry.id   AF-A0A5X0GKX4-F1
#
_cell.length_a   1.000
_cell.length_b   1.000
_cell.length_c   1.000
_cell.angle_alpha   90.00
_cell.angle_beta   90.00
_cell.angle_gamma   90.00
#
_symmetry.space_group_name_H-M   'P 1'
#
loop_
_entity.id
_entity.type
_entity.pdbx_description
1 polymer ?
#
loop_
_entity_poly.entity_id
_entity_poly.type
_entity_poly.pdbx_seq_one_letter_code
_entity_poly.pdbx_strand_id
1 'polypeptide(L)'
;MCCEYFRLRGDILSQISFDELATSFRYQVVKTWLFRSGLPQSKAALLLSAEAHDSGYVKEPKKLSGSMLAAWGKSKSTPYWAAAAALSLLLKDGWIPSTYSEWAGTAYLLVREKDSDDLDDYFHLLPENVDRMLAAGWIWAAIIARKFFVYEKKSYTDAPG
;
A
#
# COMPACT_ATOMS: atom_id res chain seq x y z
N MET A 1 -13.41 15.69 17.59
CA MET A 1 -12.22 15.47 18.43
C MET A 1 -11.00 14.89 17.69
N CYS A 2 -10.96 14.87 16.34
CA CYS A 2 -9.75 14.43 15.60
C CYS A 2 -8.81 15.57 15.14
N CYS A 3 -9.27 16.83 15.16
CA CYS A 3 -8.44 17.96 14.71
C CYS A 3 -7.46 18.50 15.77
N GLU A 4 -7.66 18.21 17.05
CA GLU A 4 -6.78 18.75 18.12
C GLU A 4 -5.58 17.86 18.42
N TYR A 5 -5.61 16.57 18.07
CA TYR A 5 -4.46 15.68 18.29
C TYR A 5 -3.27 15.99 17.37
N PHE A 6 -3.51 16.62 16.22
CA PHE A 6 -2.44 17.05 15.30
C PHE A 6 -1.85 18.43 15.63
N ARG A 7 -2.49 19.22 16.51
CA ARG A 7 -2.12 20.64 16.70
C ARG A 7 -1.23 20.92 17.91
N LEU A 8 -1.05 19.97 18.83
CA LEU A 8 -0.33 20.18 20.10
C LEU A 8 1.11 19.63 20.17
N ARG A 9 1.69 19.17 19.05
CA ARG A 9 3.14 18.85 18.96
C ARG A 9 3.83 19.70 17.90
N GLY A 10 3.65 21.01 18.02
CA GLY A 10 4.16 22.02 17.10
C GLY A 10 5.68 22.19 17.09
N ASP A 11 6.43 21.60 18.02
CA ASP A 11 7.88 21.75 18.06
C ASP A 11 8.52 20.38 18.37
N ILE A 12 9.45 19.94 17.51
CA ILE A 12 10.26 18.70 17.61
C ILE A 12 9.59 17.40 17.09
N LEU A 13 9.10 17.38 15.84
CA LEU A 13 9.13 16.17 15.00
C LEU A 13 9.35 16.63 13.56
N SER A 14 10.53 16.36 13.00
CA SER A 14 10.76 16.46 11.55
C SER A 14 9.65 15.67 10.84
N GLN A 15 8.73 16.39 10.20
CA GLN A 15 7.47 15.89 9.65
C GLN A 15 7.73 14.88 8.53
N ILE A 16 7.77 13.59 8.85
CA ILE A 16 7.74 12.56 7.82
C ILE A 16 6.34 12.60 7.20
N SER A 17 6.26 12.89 5.90
CA SER A 17 4.98 13.02 5.19
C SER A 17 4.30 11.66 4.99
N PHE A 18 2.99 11.67 4.71
CA PHE A 18 2.26 10.44 4.34
C PHE A 18 2.94 9.72 3.16
N ASP A 19 3.38 10.47 2.14
CA ASP A 19 4.04 9.91 0.97
C ASP A 19 5.38 9.25 1.30
N GLU A 20 6.15 9.83 2.23
CA GLU A 20 7.39 9.24 2.70
C GLU A 20 7.14 7.93 3.45
N LEU A 21 6.15 7.90 4.34
CA LEU A 21 5.73 6.69 5.07
C LEU A 21 5.24 5.60 4.10
N ALA A 22 4.34 5.96 3.19
CA ALA A 22 3.76 5.04 2.21
C ALA A 22 4.83 4.47 1.28
N THR A 23 5.74 5.32 0.81
CA THR A 23 6.85 4.92 -0.06
C THR A 23 7.80 3.98 0.65
N SER A 24 8.10 4.21 1.93
CA SER A 24 8.99 3.36 2.73
C SER A 24 8.48 1.91 2.79
N PHE A 25 7.21 1.71 3.13
CA PHE A 25 6.65 0.36 3.25
C PHE A 25 6.29 -0.28 1.92
N ARG A 26 5.88 0.48 0.91
CA ARG A 26 5.50 -0.08 -0.41
C ARG A 26 6.59 -0.97 -0.99
N TYR A 27 7.87 -0.66 -0.77
CA TYR A 27 8.97 -1.50 -1.22
C TYR A 27 9.23 -2.72 -0.32
N GLN A 28 8.80 -2.66 0.94
CA GLN A 28 8.97 -3.73 1.94
C GLN A 28 7.81 -4.73 1.94
N VAL A 29 6.64 -4.41 1.39
CA VAL A 29 5.45 -5.28 1.48
C VAL A 29 5.69 -6.67 0.89
N VAL A 30 6.37 -6.79 -0.26
CA VAL A 30 6.70 -8.09 -0.88
C VAL A 30 7.66 -8.89 0.01
N LYS A 31 8.63 -8.22 0.63
CA LYS A 31 9.58 -8.86 1.56
C LYS A 31 8.87 -9.36 2.82
N THR A 32 7.95 -8.56 3.35
CA THR A 32 7.13 -8.88 4.52
C THR A 32 6.27 -10.10 4.25
N TRP A 33 5.56 -10.10 3.12
CA TRP A 33 4.79 -11.24 2.66
C TRP A 33 5.65 -12.49 2.45
N LEU A 34 6.77 -12.38 1.74
CA LEU A 34 7.65 -13.51 1.45
C LEU A 34 8.17 -14.15 2.74
N PHE A 35 8.63 -13.35 3.70
CA PHE A 35 9.09 -13.82 5.00
C PHE A 35 7.99 -14.59 5.75
N ARG A 36 6.79 -14.02 5.81
CA ARG A 36 5.64 -14.63 6.49
C ARG A 36 5.14 -15.90 5.82
N SER A 37 5.18 -15.95 4.49
CA SER A 37 4.70 -17.11 3.72
C SER A 37 5.48 -18.40 4.00
N GLY A 38 6.75 -18.30 4.43
CA GLY A 38 7.65 -19.44 4.58
C GLY A 38 7.95 -20.19 3.27
N LEU A 39 7.53 -19.66 2.12
CA LEU A 39 7.64 -20.35 0.84
C LEU A 39 9.05 -20.24 0.25
N PRO A 40 9.55 -21.31 -0.41
CA PRO A 40 10.69 -21.20 -1.30
C PRO A 40 10.44 -20.14 -2.38
N GLN A 41 11.46 -19.35 -2.73
CA GLN A 41 11.33 -18.21 -3.64
C GLN A 41 10.68 -18.57 -5.00
N SER A 42 10.94 -19.76 -5.52
CA SER A 42 10.31 -20.23 -6.77
C SER A 42 8.80 -20.42 -6.64
N LYS A 43 8.33 -21.00 -5.52
CA LYS A 43 6.89 -21.14 -5.23
C LYS A 43 6.23 -19.80 -4.94
N ALA A 44 6.90 -18.94 -4.18
CA ALA A 44 6.42 -17.59 -3.92
C ALA A 44 6.28 -16.77 -5.21
N ALA A 45 7.21 -16.90 -6.16
CA ALA A 45 7.12 -16.23 -7.46
C ALA A 45 5.88 -16.66 -8.26
N LEU A 46 5.55 -17.95 -8.25
CA LEU A 46 4.35 -18.47 -8.89
C LEU A 46 3.08 -17.96 -8.20
N LEU A 47 3.03 -18.03 -6.87
CA LEU A 47 1.85 -17.61 -6.10
C LEU A 47 1.58 -16.10 -6.24
N LEU A 48 2.63 -15.28 -6.18
CA LEU A 48 2.50 -13.83 -6.37
C LEU A 48 2.01 -13.47 -7.77
N SER A 49 2.49 -14.19 -8.78
CA SER A 49 2.07 -13.99 -10.17
C SER A 49 0.63 -14.42 -10.41
N ALA A 50 0.22 -15.55 -9.83
CA ALA A 50 -1.16 -16.03 -9.88
C ALA A 50 -2.10 -15.04 -9.18
N GLU A 51 -1.80 -14.63 -7.95
CA GLU A 51 -2.58 -13.61 -7.24
C GLU A 51 -2.66 -12.31 -8.04
N ALA A 52 -1.56 -11.89 -8.67
CA ALA A 52 -1.55 -10.68 -9.47
C ALA A 52 -2.53 -10.74 -10.64
N HIS A 53 -2.67 -11.92 -11.24
CA HIS A 53 -3.61 -12.17 -12.31
C HIS A 53 -5.05 -12.28 -11.79
N ASP A 54 -5.28 -13.09 -10.77
CA ASP A 54 -6.60 -13.38 -10.21
C ASP A 54 -7.27 -12.13 -9.61
N SER A 55 -6.48 -11.24 -9.01
CA SER A 55 -6.94 -9.95 -8.48
C SER A 55 -7.00 -8.85 -9.53
N GLY A 56 -6.70 -9.14 -10.80
CA GLY A 56 -6.83 -8.21 -11.92
C GLY A 56 -5.71 -7.17 -12.08
N TYR A 57 -4.67 -7.21 -11.24
CA TYR A 57 -3.53 -6.29 -11.32
C TYR A 57 -2.71 -6.47 -12.62
N VAL A 58 -2.75 -7.66 -13.21
CA VAL A 58 -2.16 -7.96 -14.53
C VAL A 58 -3.12 -8.79 -15.40
N LYS A 59 -3.17 -8.49 -16.69
CA LYS A 59 -4.00 -9.23 -17.66
C LYS A 59 -3.58 -10.69 -17.86
N GLU A 60 -2.28 -10.97 -17.71
CA GLU A 60 -1.71 -12.30 -17.89
C GLU A 60 -0.68 -12.57 -16.78
N PRO A 61 -0.54 -13.84 -16.33
CA PRO A 61 0.46 -14.23 -15.36
C PRO A 61 1.87 -13.80 -15.80
N LYS A 62 2.58 -13.09 -14.92
CA LYS A 62 3.96 -12.68 -15.17
C LYS A 62 4.92 -13.84 -14.94
N LYS A 63 5.86 -14.04 -15.86
CA LYS A 63 6.98 -14.97 -15.63
C LYS A 63 7.91 -14.35 -14.59
N LEU A 64 7.87 -14.86 -13.36
CA LEU A 64 8.71 -14.42 -12.25
C LEU A 64 9.66 -15.53 -11.84
N SER A 65 10.92 -15.16 -11.62
CA SER A 65 11.93 -16.04 -11.04
C SER A 65 12.13 -15.68 -9.56
N GLY A 66 12.61 -16.65 -8.78
CA GLY A 66 12.99 -16.39 -7.39
C GLY A 66 14.07 -15.29 -7.27
N SER A 67 14.98 -15.20 -8.25
CA SER A 67 16.02 -14.16 -8.30
C SER A 67 15.45 -12.75 -8.47
N MET A 68 14.35 -12.58 -9.22
CA MET A 68 13.66 -11.29 -9.35
C MET A 68 13.05 -10.85 -8.00
N LEU A 69 12.41 -11.77 -7.28
CA LEU A 69 11.89 -11.47 -5.94
C LEU A 69 13.01 -11.06 -4.97
N ALA A 70 14.15 -11.76 -5.02
CA ALA A 70 15.30 -11.43 -4.19
C ALA A 70 15.88 -10.04 -4.51
N ALA A 71 15.86 -9.62 -5.78
CA ALA A 71 16.30 -8.29 -6.19
C ALA A 71 15.36 -7.17 -5.71
N TRP A 72 14.05 -7.41 -5.70
CA TRP A 72 13.06 -6.46 -5.16
C TRP A 72 13.24 -6.23 -3.66
N GLY A 73 13.59 -7.26 -2.88
CA GLY A 73 13.88 -7.11 -1.46
C GLY A 73 15.10 -6.24 -1.14
N LYS A 74 15.97 -5.99 -2.12
CA LYS A 74 17.23 -5.21 -1.96
C LYS A 74 17.17 -3.81 -2.56
N SER A 75 16.17 -3.51 -3.38
CA SER A 75 16.11 -2.27 -4.16
C SER A 75 14.68 -1.71 -4.20
N LYS A 76 14.53 -0.42 -4.49
CA LYS A 76 13.22 0.22 -4.67
C LYS A 76 12.55 -0.13 -6.03
N SER A 77 12.82 -1.33 -6.57
CA SER A 77 12.42 -1.74 -7.92
C SER A 77 11.13 -2.58 -7.97
N THR A 78 10.49 -2.81 -6.82
CA THR A 78 9.23 -3.54 -6.73
C THR A 78 8.13 -2.88 -7.58
N PRO A 79 7.60 -3.55 -8.61
CA PRO A 79 6.48 -3.03 -9.38
C PRO A 79 5.21 -2.87 -8.53
N TYR A 80 4.35 -1.92 -8.89
CA TYR A 80 3.09 -1.68 -8.17
C TYR A 80 2.22 -2.94 -8.08
N TRP A 81 2.01 -3.65 -9.19
CA TRP A 81 1.18 -4.86 -9.23
C TRP A 81 1.70 -5.93 -8.26
N ALA A 82 3.02 -6.03 -8.07
CA ALA A 82 3.63 -6.99 -7.15
C ALA A 82 3.42 -6.58 -5.70
N ALA A 83 3.51 -5.28 -5.40
CA ALA A 83 3.21 -4.74 -4.08
C ALA A 83 1.73 -4.94 -3.72
N ALA A 84 0.81 -4.67 -4.65
CA ALA A 84 -0.62 -4.85 -4.45
C ALA A 84 -1.00 -6.34 -4.27
N ALA A 85 -0.48 -7.23 -5.10
CA ALA A 85 -0.68 -8.68 -4.96
C ALA A 85 -0.14 -9.22 -3.62
N ALA A 86 1.06 -8.79 -3.21
CA ALA A 86 1.61 -9.19 -1.91
C ALA A 86 0.77 -8.68 -0.73
N LEU A 87 0.24 -7.45 -0.83
CA LEU A 87 -0.67 -6.92 0.18
C LEU A 87 -1.97 -7.74 0.23
N SER A 88 -2.58 -8.05 -0.92
CA SER A 88 -3.77 -8.90 -0.99
C SER A 88 -3.56 -10.24 -0.27
N LEU A 89 -2.43 -10.90 -0.52
CA LEU A 89 -2.09 -12.17 0.15
C LEU A 89 -1.88 -12.01 1.65
N LEU A 90 -1.23 -10.92 2.09
CA LEU A 90 -1.09 -10.61 3.52
C LEU A 90 -2.46 -10.45 4.20
N LEU A 91 -3.35 -9.65 3.60
CA LEU A 91 -4.67 -9.37 4.17
C LEU A 91 -5.55 -10.64 4.19
N LYS A 92 -5.50 -11.48 3.13
CA LYS A 92 -6.17 -12.79 3.09
C LYS A 92 -5.67 -13.75 4.17
N ASP A 93 -4.40 -13.65 4.57
CA ASP A 93 -3.79 -14.42 5.66
C ASP A 93 -4.01 -13.78 7.05
N GLY A 94 -4.85 -12.75 7.14
CA GLY A 94 -5.17 -12.07 8.40
C GLY A 94 -4.05 -11.20 8.95
N TRP A 95 -3.05 -10.85 8.14
CA TRP A 95 -2.01 -9.90 8.56
C TRP A 95 -2.61 -8.50 8.72
N ILE A 96 -2.24 -7.83 9.82
CA ILE A 96 -2.67 -6.47 10.13
C ILE A 96 -1.44 -5.57 10.20
N PRO A 97 -1.46 -4.38 9.56
CA PRO A 97 -0.41 -3.38 9.71
C PRO A 97 -0.22 -2.97 11.18
N SER A 98 1.03 -2.87 11.61
CA SER A 98 1.40 -2.57 13.00
C SER A 98 2.11 -1.22 13.16
N THR A 99 2.86 -0.80 12.14
CA THR A 99 3.61 0.47 12.16
C THR A 99 2.93 1.54 11.31
N TYR A 100 3.27 2.80 11.54
CA TYR A 100 2.75 3.92 10.73
C TYR A 100 3.11 3.79 9.24
N SER A 101 4.32 3.31 8.92
CA SER A 101 4.72 3.06 7.53
C SER A 101 3.89 1.95 6.90
N GLU A 102 3.63 0.86 7.64
CA GLU A 102 2.79 -0.26 7.17
C GLU A 102 1.36 0.21 6.90
N TRP A 103 0.78 0.99 7.82
CA TRP A 103 -0.54 1.56 7.67
C TRP A 103 -0.63 2.52 6.49
N ALA A 104 0.33 3.45 6.37
CA ALA A 104 0.38 4.41 5.26
C ALA A 104 0.51 3.70 3.91
N GLY A 105 1.41 2.72 3.80
CA GLY A 105 1.62 1.97 2.57
C GLY A 105 0.44 1.07 2.21
N THR A 106 -0.21 0.47 3.21
CA THR A 106 -1.45 -0.32 3.03
C THR A 106 -2.57 0.57 2.50
N ALA A 107 -2.85 1.68 3.17
CA ALA A 107 -3.88 2.62 2.76
C ALA A 107 -3.61 3.19 1.35
N TYR A 108 -2.36 3.54 1.04
CA TYR A 108 -1.96 3.98 -0.29
C TYR A 108 -2.27 2.96 -1.39
N LEU A 109 -1.93 1.68 -1.16
CA LEU A 109 -2.17 0.61 -2.14
C LEU A 109 -3.66 0.34 -2.31
N LEU A 110 -4.44 0.33 -1.23
CA LEU A 110 -5.89 0.09 -1.30
C LEU A 110 -6.62 1.20 -2.07
N VAL A 111 -6.36 2.46 -1.71
CA VAL A 111 -7.01 3.63 -2.33
C VAL A 111 -6.64 3.76 -3.81
N ARG A 112 -5.38 3.48 -4.15
CA ARG A 112 -4.92 3.51 -5.54
C ARG A 112 -5.60 2.45 -6.40
N GLU A 113 -6.02 1.34 -5.81
CA GLU A 113 -6.66 0.25 -6.54
C GLU A 113 -8.16 0.46 -6.77
N LYS A 114 -8.91 0.78 -5.70
CA LYS A 114 -10.37 0.91 -5.80
C LYS A 114 -10.84 2.20 -6.43
N ASP A 115 -9.99 3.21 -6.41
CA ASP A 115 -10.29 4.58 -6.79
C ASP A 115 -11.58 5.16 -6.17
N SER A 116 -11.98 4.69 -4.98
CA SER A 116 -13.22 5.10 -4.31
C SER A 116 -12.98 6.20 -3.27
N ASP A 117 -13.99 7.01 -3.00
CA ASP A 117 -14.01 7.97 -1.89
C ASP A 117 -14.83 7.47 -0.69
N ASP A 118 -15.47 6.29 -0.81
CA ASP A 118 -16.24 5.66 0.26
C ASP A 118 -15.34 4.75 1.11
N LEU A 119 -15.38 4.90 2.44
CA LEU A 119 -14.60 4.08 3.36
C LEU A 119 -15.08 2.63 3.39
N ASP A 120 -16.37 2.39 3.19
CA ASP A 120 -16.96 1.05 3.28
C ASP A 120 -16.43 0.11 2.17
N ASP A 121 -16.12 0.66 1.00
CA ASP A 121 -15.50 -0.07 -0.12
C ASP A 121 -14.15 -0.70 0.24
N TYR A 122 -13.48 -0.19 1.27
CA TYR A 122 -12.19 -0.66 1.73
C TYR A 122 -12.28 -1.61 2.92
N PHE A 123 -13.32 -1.50 3.77
CA PHE A 123 -13.42 -2.34 4.96
C PHE A 123 -13.58 -3.82 4.65
N HIS A 124 -14.21 -4.17 3.52
CA HIS A 124 -14.32 -5.54 3.05
C HIS A 124 -12.99 -6.19 2.63
N LEU A 125 -11.94 -5.38 2.43
CA LEU A 125 -10.61 -5.85 2.04
C LEU A 125 -9.70 -6.11 3.26
N LEU A 126 -10.12 -5.67 4.45
CA LEU A 126 -9.33 -5.78 5.66
C LEU A 126 -9.75 -7.01 6.49
N PRO A 127 -8.83 -7.59 7.29
CA PRO A 127 -9.17 -8.62 8.25
C PRO A 127 -10.27 -8.18 9.23
N GLU A 128 -11.16 -9.09 9.62
CA GLU A 128 -12.31 -8.78 10.49
C GLU A 128 -11.93 -8.20 11.86
N ASN A 129 -10.76 -8.58 12.38
CA ASN A 129 -10.25 -8.17 13.68
C ASN A 129 -9.46 -6.84 13.64
N VAL A 130 -9.47 -6.13 12.52
CA VAL A 130 -8.81 -4.83 12.39
C VAL A 130 -9.53 -3.75 13.20
N ASP A 131 -8.78 -2.84 13.83
CA ASP A 131 -9.36 -1.61 14.37
C ASP A 131 -9.83 -0.72 13.21
N ARG A 132 -11.15 -0.67 13.02
CA ARG A 132 -11.78 0.09 11.93
C ARG A 132 -11.56 1.59 12.05
N MET A 133 -11.45 2.14 13.26
CA MET A 133 -11.22 3.57 13.45
C MET A 133 -9.80 3.95 13.05
N LEU A 134 -8.81 3.13 13.43
CA LEU A 134 -7.43 3.29 13.00
C LEU A 134 -7.32 3.16 11.47
N ALA A 135 -7.91 2.12 10.90
CA ALA A 135 -7.91 1.89 9.46
C ALA A 135 -8.56 3.05 8.69
N ALA A 136 -9.71 3.53 9.14
CA ALA A 136 -10.41 4.67 8.54
C ALA A 136 -9.54 5.92 8.48
N GLY A 137 -8.80 6.23 9.56
CA GLY A 137 -7.90 7.38 9.60
C GLY A 137 -6.82 7.32 8.52
N TRP A 138 -6.20 6.16 8.32
CA TRP A 138 -5.15 5.98 7.30
C TRP A 138 -5.71 5.94 5.88
N ILE A 139 -6.84 5.27 5.66
CA ILE A 139 -7.51 5.23 4.35
C ILE A 139 -7.96 6.63 3.95
N TRP A 140 -8.53 7.40 4.88
CA TRP A 140 -8.91 8.79 4.63
C TRP A 140 -7.71 9.67 4.31
N ALA A 141 -6.60 9.52 5.04
CA ALA A 141 -5.36 10.22 4.72
C ALA A 141 -4.87 9.89 3.28
N ALA A 142 -4.98 8.64 2.85
CA ALA A 142 -4.63 8.21 1.50
C ALA A 142 -5.57 8.78 0.42
N ILE A 143 -6.88 8.82 0.67
CA ILE A 143 -7.88 9.45 -0.22
C ILE A 143 -7.55 10.93 -0.41
N ILE A 144 -7.28 11.64 0.69
CA ILE A 144 -6.89 13.05 0.65
C ILE A 144 -5.59 13.24 -0.12
N ALA A 145 -4.55 12.46 0.16
CA ALA A 145 -3.26 12.55 -0.53
C ALA A 145 -3.41 12.34 -2.05
N ARG A 146 -4.22 11.35 -2.48
CA ARG A 146 -4.56 11.14 -3.89
C ARG A 146 -5.22 12.38 -4.51
N LYS A 147 -6.19 12.98 -3.82
CA LYS A 147 -6.90 14.17 -4.32
C LYS A 147 -5.98 15.38 -4.49
N PHE A 148 -5.08 15.63 -3.54
CA PHE A 148 -4.09 16.70 -3.66
C PHE A 148 -3.13 16.47 -4.83
N PHE A 149 -2.64 15.24 -5.02
CA PHE A 149 -1.79 14.90 -6.17
C PHE A 149 -2.49 15.15 -7.53
N VAL A 150 -3.78 14.79 -7.64
CA VAL A 150 -4.57 15.04 -8.85
C VAL A 150 -4.77 16.55 -9.09
N TYR A 151 -5.01 17.31 -8.02
CA TYR A 151 -5.18 18.76 -8.09
C TYR A 151 -3.90 19.47 -8.58
N GLU A 152 -2.74 19.14 -8.00
CA GLU A 152 -1.45 19.70 -8.42
C GLU A 152 -1.16 19.39 -9.89
N LYS A 153 -1.42 18.16 -10.34
CA LYS A 153 -1.21 17.76 -11.73
C LYS A 153 -2.08 18.56 -12.70
N LYS A 154 -3.36 18.78 -12.38
CA LYS A 154 -4.26 19.60 -13.21
C LYS A 154 -3.81 21.05 -13.28
N SER A 155 -3.38 21.61 -12.14
CA SER A 155 -2.88 22.99 -12.09
C SER A 155 -1.65 23.23 -12.98
N TYR A 156 -0.81 22.20 -13.16
CA TYR A 156 0.37 22.25 -14.03
C TYR A 156 0.04 22.13 -15.52
N THR A 157 -1.04 21.43 -15.87
CA THR A 157 -1.48 21.28 -17.27
C THR A 157 -2.33 22.45 -17.76
N ASP A 158 -2.93 23.20 -16.85
CA ASP A 158 -3.82 24.33 -17.14
C ASP A 158 -3.10 25.70 -17.05
N ALA A 159 -1.79 25.71 -16.80
CA ALA A 159 -0.98 26.93 -16.83
C ALA A 159 -0.80 27.42 -18.28
N PRO A 160 -1.09 28.70 -18.60
CA PRO A 160 -0.86 29.24 -19.93
C PRO A 160 0.65 29.23 -20.23
N GLY A 161 1.03 28.59 -21.33
CA GLY A 161 2.39 28.57 -21.86
C GLY A 161 2.82 29.89 -22.47
#